data_AF-A0A1V0PYS5-F1
#
_entry.id   AF-A0A1V0PYS5-F1
#
_cell.length_a   1.000
_cell.length_b   1.000
_cell.length_c   1.000
_cell.angle_alpha   90.00
_cell.angle_beta   90.00
_cell.angle_gamma   90.00
#
_symmetry.space_group_name_H-M   'P 1'
#
loop_
_entity.id
_entity.type
_entity.pdbx_description
1 polymer ?
#
loop_
_entity_poly.entity_id
_entity_poly.type
_entity_poly.pdbx_seq_one_letter_code
_entity_poly.pdbx_strand_id
1 'polypeptide(L)'
;MPAKLPSAILRTTCLVAGLTLLALSGTRVSAQQDGRALIDRELFGALDFRSRSFEACADRPVCVVGNVTVTAERQTEDGASWTPARLYWDPVDGLGITDGAQNDEVDIDERLSIRFAAPVRIRKIWLSDLFLGEEKRYGAAGNDRVEGVPDDVEVAGIALASEGREILNFTVKGEVELPDHQFNQNVSTLFLEDGDLRRRLLIDNDVITVIADGTGAGGAALSLRIPLGQVDADKRGVFEGVETVEIDLSTILSGFRNARMFLAGTQNFDLLKALSFDPDGLAELRETAIRQRAAGDWSNGELGVELSDKFEVDTVRFFAPFDSSNDFSVAGIIVEGGTPGVAN
;
A
#
# COMPACT_ATOMS: atom_id res chain seq x y z
N MET A 1 -52.77 53.83 -32.86
CA MET A 1 -54.20 53.82 -32.45
C MET A 1 -54.99 53.02 -33.49
N PRO A 2 -55.99 52.18 -33.14
CA PRO A 2 -56.36 51.57 -31.85
C PRO A 2 -56.08 50.04 -31.84
N ALA A 3 -55.56 49.42 -30.77
CA ALA A 3 -56.16 49.07 -29.48
C ALA A 3 -57.12 47.87 -29.51
N LYS A 4 -56.74 46.77 -28.83
CA LYS A 4 -57.56 46.03 -27.83
C LYS A 4 -56.78 44.85 -27.21
N LEU A 5 -56.43 44.99 -25.92
CA LEU A 5 -56.40 43.92 -24.90
C LEU A 5 -57.85 43.44 -24.65
N PRO A 6 -58.13 42.21 -24.14
CA PRO A 6 -57.64 41.66 -22.85
C PRO A 6 -57.26 40.16 -22.98
N SER A 7 -56.74 39.40 -22.00
CA SER A 7 -57.22 39.19 -20.63
C SER A 7 -56.17 38.37 -19.87
N ALA A 8 -55.99 38.68 -18.59
CA ALA A 8 -55.16 37.95 -17.66
C ALA A 8 -55.72 36.54 -17.38
N ILE A 9 -54.82 35.54 -17.30
CA ILE A 9 -55.07 34.30 -16.56
C ILE A 9 -53.89 34.11 -15.60
N LEU A 10 -54.19 34.29 -14.31
CA LEU A 10 -53.41 33.79 -13.18
C LEU A 10 -53.09 32.31 -13.40
N ARG A 11 -51.82 31.92 -13.36
CA ARG A 11 -51.45 30.55 -12.99
C ARG A 11 -50.62 30.57 -11.71
N THR A 12 -51.30 30.12 -10.68
CA THR A 12 -50.84 29.74 -9.36
C THR A 12 -49.76 28.67 -9.45
N THR A 13 -48.66 28.96 -8.76
CA THR A 13 -47.69 28.08 -8.07
C THR A 13 -47.92 26.56 -8.13
N CYS A 14 -46.85 25.84 -8.53
CA CYS A 14 -46.36 24.68 -7.78
C CYS A 14 -44.84 24.60 -7.93
N LEU A 15 -44.15 25.09 -6.91
CA LEU A 15 -42.72 24.92 -6.70
C LEU A 15 -42.52 23.47 -6.23
N VAL A 16 -42.06 22.58 -7.11
CA VAL A 16 -41.62 21.24 -6.70
C VAL A 16 -40.20 21.38 -6.18
N ALA A 17 -40.08 21.59 -4.86
CA ALA A 17 -38.82 21.42 -4.15
C ALA A 17 -38.55 19.90 -4.07
N GLY A 18 -37.82 19.39 -5.07
CA GLY A 18 -37.22 18.05 -5.01
C GLY A 18 -36.08 18.06 -4.01
N LEU A 19 -36.39 17.71 -2.76
CA LEU A 19 -35.39 17.45 -1.73
C LEU A 19 -34.77 16.07 -2.02
N THR A 20 -33.72 16.04 -2.84
CA THR A 20 -32.93 14.83 -3.07
C THR A 20 -32.04 14.61 -1.84
N LEU A 21 -32.54 13.84 -0.88
CA LEU A 21 -31.75 13.36 0.24
C LEU A 21 -30.83 12.23 -0.29
N LEU A 22 -29.62 12.60 -0.72
CA LEU A 22 -28.53 11.64 -0.86
C LEU A 22 -28.15 11.18 0.56
N ALA A 23 -28.69 10.05 0.98
CA ALA A 23 -28.17 9.31 2.11
C ALA A 23 -26.79 8.78 1.70
N LEU A 24 -25.74 9.52 2.04
CA LEU A 24 -24.38 9.01 2.10
C LEU A 24 -24.36 7.91 3.17
N SER A 25 -24.53 6.67 2.72
CA SER A 25 -24.22 5.47 3.48
C SER A 25 -22.71 5.42 3.66
N GLY A 26 -22.17 6.25 4.55
CA GLY A 26 -20.80 6.10 5.02
C GLY A 26 -20.69 4.76 5.72
N THR A 27 -20.03 3.80 5.08
CA THR A 27 -19.52 2.59 5.71
C THR A 27 -18.65 3.03 6.87
N ARG A 28 -19.18 2.89 8.09
CA ARG A 28 -18.42 3.16 9.31
C ARG A 28 -17.46 1.99 9.51
N VAL A 29 -16.20 2.18 9.12
CA VAL A 29 -15.09 1.38 9.65
C VAL A 29 -15.09 1.61 11.16
N SER A 30 -15.43 0.58 11.93
CA SER A 30 -15.29 0.63 13.38
C SER A 30 -13.84 0.35 13.73
N ALA A 31 -13.22 1.29 14.45
CA ALA A 31 -11.91 1.13 15.05
C ALA A 31 -11.92 -0.07 16.00
N GLN A 32 -10.96 -0.98 15.82
CA GLN A 32 -10.85 -2.21 16.58
C GLN A 32 -9.88 -2.04 17.77
N GLN A 33 -10.21 -2.70 18.89
CA GLN A 33 -9.56 -2.53 20.20
C GLN A 33 -8.05 -2.81 20.22
N ASP A 34 -7.37 -2.04 21.09
CA ASP A 34 -6.02 -2.20 21.63
C ASP A 34 -5.62 -3.66 21.91
N GLY A 35 -4.62 -4.13 21.17
CA GLY A 35 -3.84 -5.32 21.49
C GLY A 35 -2.74 -5.50 20.45
N ARG A 36 -1.53 -5.02 20.70
CA ARG A 36 -0.46 -4.99 19.67
C ARG A 36 0.05 -6.38 19.24
N ALA A 37 -0.26 -7.44 20.02
CA ALA A 37 -0.09 -8.84 19.60
C ALA A 37 -1.34 -9.46 18.91
N LEU A 38 -2.29 -8.64 18.50
CA LEU A 38 -3.53 -9.10 17.85
C LEU A 38 -3.27 -9.79 16.53
N ILE A 39 -2.32 -9.29 15.74
CA ILE A 39 -1.97 -9.86 14.44
C ILE A 39 -1.59 -11.33 14.56
N ASP A 40 -0.72 -11.69 15.50
CA ASP A 40 -0.23 -13.06 15.67
C ASP A 40 -1.33 -13.98 16.20
N ARG A 41 -2.17 -13.48 17.11
CA ARG A 41 -3.28 -14.24 17.66
C ARG A 41 -4.39 -14.49 16.63
N GLU A 42 -4.71 -13.49 15.82
CA GLU A 42 -5.82 -13.58 14.88
C GLU A 42 -5.45 -14.28 13.58
N LEU A 43 -4.19 -14.16 13.15
CA LEU A 43 -3.68 -14.90 12.01
C LEU A 43 -3.34 -16.37 12.35
N PHE A 44 -3.30 -16.72 13.64
CA PHE A 44 -3.19 -18.11 14.07
C PHE A 44 -4.38 -18.94 13.56
N GLY A 45 -4.13 -19.76 12.54
CA GLY A 45 -5.15 -20.57 11.88
C GLY A 45 -5.99 -19.81 10.83
N ALA A 46 -5.53 -18.63 10.38
CA ALA A 46 -6.05 -17.92 9.20
C ALA A 46 -5.08 -18.05 8.00
N LEU A 47 -5.21 -17.21 6.98
CA LEU A 47 -4.17 -17.05 5.96
C LEU A 47 -3.10 -16.10 6.51
N ASP A 48 -2.07 -16.65 7.14
CA ASP A 48 -0.90 -15.91 7.59
C ASP A 48 0.18 -15.95 6.50
N PHE A 49 0.39 -14.84 5.80
CA PHE A 49 1.36 -14.75 4.72
C PHE A 49 2.81 -14.70 5.22
N ARG A 50 3.01 -14.48 6.51
CA ARG A 50 4.31 -14.58 7.20
C ARG A 50 4.67 -16.03 7.52
N SER A 51 3.76 -16.97 7.29
CA SER A 51 4.01 -18.41 7.48
C SER A 51 5.02 -18.92 6.46
N ARG A 52 5.81 -19.91 6.86
CA ARG A 52 6.77 -20.60 5.99
C ARG A 52 6.14 -21.30 4.78
N SER A 53 4.83 -21.55 4.79
CA SER A 53 4.13 -22.05 3.61
C SER A 53 4.23 -21.10 2.41
N PHE A 54 4.48 -19.80 2.65
CA PHE A 54 4.68 -18.77 1.62
C PHE A 54 6.15 -18.49 1.30
N GLU A 55 7.11 -19.13 1.97
CA GLU A 55 8.56 -18.98 1.71
C GLU A 55 8.91 -19.25 0.24
N ALA A 56 8.27 -20.27 -0.36
CA ALA A 56 8.47 -20.63 -1.75
C ALA A 56 7.96 -19.59 -2.77
N CYS A 57 7.20 -18.58 -2.30
CA CYS A 57 6.74 -17.48 -3.13
C CYS A 57 7.83 -16.43 -3.39
N ALA A 58 8.83 -16.34 -2.50
CA ALA A 58 9.95 -15.41 -2.67
C ALA A 58 10.58 -15.53 -4.06
N ASP A 59 10.90 -14.40 -4.66
CA ASP A 59 11.65 -14.30 -5.92
C ASP A 59 10.86 -14.79 -7.17
N ARG A 60 9.54 -15.02 -7.05
CA ARG A 60 8.65 -15.48 -8.12
C ARG A 60 7.58 -14.45 -8.48
N PRO A 61 7.14 -14.38 -9.76
CA PRO A 61 6.03 -13.51 -10.15
C PRO A 61 4.66 -14.01 -9.71
N VAL A 62 4.51 -15.33 -9.67
CA VAL A 62 3.27 -16.01 -9.29
C VAL A 62 3.62 -17.19 -8.42
N CYS A 63 2.87 -17.37 -7.35
CA CYS A 63 2.98 -18.46 -6.40
C CYS A 63 1.59 -19.04 -6.10
N VAL A 64 1.50 -20.34 -5.86
CA VAL A 64 0.26 -21.00 -5.45
C VAL A 64 0.52 -21.78 -4.17
N VAL A 65 -0.22 -21.43 -3.11
CA VAL A 65 -0.13 -22.06 -1.78
C VAL A 65 -1.54 -22.49 -1.39
N GLY A 66 -1.77 -23.81 -1.37
CA GLY A 66 -3.12 -24.36 -1.17
C GLY A 66 -4.11 -23.83 -2.21
N ASN A 67 -5.17 -23.16 -1.74
CA ASN A 67 -6.21 -22.57 -2.58
C ASN A 67 -6.00 -21.08 -2.89
N VAL A 68 -4.81 -20.55 -2.63
CA VAL A 68 -4.47 -19.14 -2.85
C VAL A 68 -3.42 -19.03 -3.94
N THR A 69 -3.67 -18.16 -4.93
CA THR A 69 -2.68 -17.69 -5.89
C THR A 69 -2.25 -16.29 -5.49
N VAL A 70 -0.94 -16.07 -5.35
CA VAL A 70 -0.33 -14.77 -5.10
C VAL A 70 0.35 -14.33 -6.40
N THR A 71 0.10 -13.11 -6.83
CA THR A 71 0.68 -12.52 -8.05
C THR A 71 1.25 -11.14 -7.74
N ALA A 72 2.49 -10.90 -8.16
CA ALA A 72 3.13 -9.59 -8.14
C ALA A 72 3.19 -9.02 -9.56
N GLU A 73 2.78 -7.78 -9.72
CA GLU A 73 2.84 -7.07 -11.00
C GLU A 73 3.34 -5.64 -10.82
N ARG A 74 4.02 -5.13 -11.84
CA ARG A 74 4.52 -3.75 -11.91
C ARG A 74 4.19 -3.12 -13.26
N GLN A 75 3.84 -1.84 -13.27
CA GLN A 75 3.70 -1.06 -14.48
C GLN A 75 5.08 -0.67 -15.04
N THR A 76 5.25 -0.91 -16.34
CA THR A 76 6.45 -0.47 -17.08
C THR A 76 6.16 0.83 -17.84
N GLU A 77 7.15 1.28 -18.62
CA GLU A 77 7.32 2.58 -19.31
C GLU A 77 6.13 3.13 -20.14
N ASP A 78 4.94 2.53 -20.11
CA ASP A 78 3.78 3.01 -20.87
C ASP A 78 2.52 3.18 -20.01
N GLY A 79 2.54 2.85 -18.71
CA GLY A 79 1.36 2.91 -17.80
C GLY A 79 0.17 2.01 -18.20
N ALA A 80 0.21 1.42 -19.39
CA ALA A 80 -0.92 0.75 -20.03
C ALA A 80 -0.97 -0.76 -19.74
N SER A 81 0.15 -1.37 -19.33
CA SER A 81 0.23 -2.82 -19.08
C SER A 81 0.95 -3.17 -17.79
N TRP A 82 0.29 -3.99 -16.98
CA TRP A 82 0.90 -4.66 -15.84
C TRP A 82 1.77 -5.81 -16.35
N THR A 83 3.03 -5.82 -15.90
CA THR A 83 3.98 -6.88 -16.23
C THR A 83 4.32 -7.67 -14.97
N PRO A 84 4.71 -8.95 -15.09
CA PRO A 84 5.10 -9.74 -13.93
C PRO A 84 6.27 -9.09 -13.17
N ALA A 85 6.08 -8.83 -11.88
CA ALA A 85 7.13 -8.42 -10.94
C ALA A 85 7.58 -9.64 -10.12
N ARG A 86 8.36 -9.46 -9.06
CA ARG A 86 8.85 -10.57 -8.23
C ARG A 86 8.40 -10.38 -6.79
N LEU A 87 7.79 -11.40 -6.21
CA LEU A 87 7.32 -11.38 -4.84
C LEU A 87 8.49 -11.32 -3.87
N TYR A 88 8.34 -10.45 -2.88
CA TYR A 88 9.10 -10.49 -1.65
C TYR A 88 8.35 -11.30 -0.60
N TRP A 89 9.11 -11.94 0.29
CA TRP A 89 8.55 -12.62 1.45
C TRP A 89 9.53 -12.60 2.62
N ASP A 90 9.02 -12.29 3.81
CA ASP A 90 9.70 -12.57 5.07
C ASP A 90 8.71 -13.04 6.16
N PRO A 91 9.21 -13.59 7.28
CA PRO A 91 8.35 -14.17 8.30
C PRO A 91 7.90 -13.17 9.39
N VAL A 92 8.24 -11.88 9.26
CA VAL A 92 7.91 -10.78 10.18
C VAL A 92 6.72 -9.97 9.64
N ASP A 93 6.78 -9.60 8.37
CA ASP A 93 5.89 -8.66 7.69
C ASP A 93 4.97 -9.31 6.66
N GLY A 94 5.49 -10.30 5.92
CA GLY A 94 4.71 -11.11 5.01
C GLY A 94 5.08 -10.86 3.57
N LEU A 95 4.11 -10.46 2.74
CA LEU A 95 4.30 -10.33 1.29
C LEU A 95 4.46 -8.86 0.87
N GLY A 96 5.42 -8.64 -0.02
CA GLY A 96 5.65 -7.39 -0.76
C GLY A 96 6.17 -7.67 -2.16
N ILE A 97 6.83 -6.69 -2.78
CA ILE A 97 7.37 -6.80 -4.14
C ILE A 97 8.84 -6.36 -4.17
N THR A 98 9.72 -7.28 -4.60
CA THR A 98 11.16 -7.00 -4.70
C THR A 98 11.49 -6.08 -5.87
N ASP A 99 12.64 -5.42 -5.78
CA ASP A 99 13.20 -4.52 -6.79
C ASP A 99 12.40 -3.22 -6.97
N GLY A 100 11.50 -2.92 -6.03
CA GLY A 100 10.77 -1.66 -5.89
C GLY A 100 11.64 -0.53 -5.33
N ALA A 101 10.98 0.48 -4.78
CA ALA A 101 11.57 1.55 -3.99
C ALA A 101 12.05 1.00 -2.65
N GLN A 102 11.13 0.34 -1.96
CA GLN A 102 11.33 -0.57 -0.84
C GLN A 102 11.00 -1.99 -1.30
N ASN A 103 11.77 -2.98 -0.85
CA ASN A 103 11.74 -4.31 -1.48
C ASN A 103 10.70 -5.25 -0.87
N ASP A 104 10.22 -4.88 0.28
CA ASP A 104 9.33 -5.58 1.18
C ASP A 104 7.92 -4.99 1.16
N GLU A 105 7.74 -3.86 0.47
CA GLU A 105 6.51 -3.10 0.43
C GLU A 105 5.86 -3.15 -0.97
N VAL A 106 4.79 -2.37 -1.17
CA VAL A 106 4.06 -2.29 -2.45
C VAL A 106 4.04 -0.84 -2.94
N ASP A 107 4.77 -0.57 -4.02
CA ASP A 107 4.88 0.76 -4.61
C ASP A 107 3.67 1.26 -5.43
N ILE A 108 3.65 2.56 -5.74
CA ILE A 108 2.67 3.20 -6.62
C ILE A 108 2.57 2.57 -8.01
N ASP A 109 3.67 2.03 -8.55
CA ASP A 109 3.70 1.36 -9.85
C ASP A 109 3.54 -0.15 -9.70
N GLU A 110 3.21 -0.64 -8.51
CA GLU A 110 3.12 -2.04 -8.16
C GLU A 110 1.72 -2.45 -7.70
N ARG A 111 1.44 -3.75 -7.80
CA ARG A 111 0.28 -4.34 -7.16
C ARG A 111 0.54 -5.77 -6.75
N LEU A 112 0.06 -6.12 -5.57
CA LEU A 112 -0.01 -7.48 -5.08
C LEU A 112 -1.44 -7.98 -5.18
N SER A 113 -1.66 -9.11 -5.86
CA SER A 113 -2.99 -9.73 -6.00
C SER A 113 -3.05 -11.08 -5.31
N ILE A 114 -4.04 -11.26 -4.45
CA ILE A 114 -4.38 -12.52 -3.78
C ILE A 114 -5.67 -13.04 -4.38
N ARG A 115 -5.59 -14.15 -5.11
CA ARG A 115 -6.74 -14.80 -5.74
C ARG A 115 -7.07 -16.13 -5.06
N PHE A 116 -8.32 -16.32 -4.69
CA PHE A 116 -8.85 -17.54 -4.09
C PHE A 116 -9.35 -18.50 -5.18
N ALA A 117 -9.21 -19.81 -4.94
CA ALA A 117 -9.71 -20.83 -5.86
C ALA A 117 -11.24 -20.87 -5.99
N ALA A 118 -11.95 -20.35 -4.98
CA ALA A 118 -13.39 -20.16 -4.96
C ALA A 118 -13.71 -18.83 -4.23
N PRO A 119 -14.85 -18.19 -4.50
CA PRO A 119 -15.25 -16.99 -3.78
C PRO A 119 -15.29 -17.22 -2.26
N VAL A 120 -14.74 -16.27 -1.51
CA VAL A 120 -14.69 -16.28 -0.04
C VAL A 120 -15.29 -14.98 0.50
N ARG A 121 -15.71 -15.01 1.76
CA ARG A 121 -16.06 -13.81 2.50
C ARG A 121 -14.90 -13.40 3.37
N ILE A 122 -14.41 -12.18 3.18
CA ILE A 122 -13.30 -11.65 3.98
C ILE A 122 -13.89 -10.96 5.20
N ARG A 123 -13.42 -11.37 6.38
CA ARG A 123 -13.75 -10.73 7.65
C ARG A 123 -12.79 -9.59 7.95
N LYS A 124 -11.49 -9.85 7.76
CA LYS A 124 -10.43 -8.92 8.15
C LYS A 124 -9.19 -9.10 7.28
N ILE A 125 -8.50 -8.00 7.04
CA ILE A 125 -7.21 -7.96 6.36
C ILE A 125 -6.18 -7.41 7.34
N TRP A 126 -5.00 -8.00 7.39
CA TRP A 126 -3.88 -7.56 8.21
C TRP A 126 -2.77 -7.03 7.32
N LEU A 127 -2.37 -5.79 7.58
CA LEU A 127 -1.20 -5.14 7.02
C LEU A 127 -0.16 -4.97 8.13
N SER A 128 1.10 -4.83 7.74
CA SER A 128 2.19 -4.37 8.61
C SER A 128 2.97 -3.29 7.89
N ASP A 129 3.89 -2.68 8.63
CA ASP A 129 4.72 -1.59 8.17
C ASP A 129 3.85 -0.41 7.70
N LEU A 130 2.82 -0.05 8.49
CA LEU A 130 1.90 1.05 8.23
C LEU A 130 1.89 2.06 9.41
N PHE A 131 2.66 3.15 9.30
CA PHE A 131 2.94 4.11 10.36
C PHE A 131 2.46 5.56 10.10
N LEU A 132 2.50 6.35 11.17
CA LEU A 132 2.45 7.82 11.19
C LEU A 132 3.88 8.35 11.41
N GLY A 133 4.26 9.47 10.80
CA GLY A 133 5.46 10.22 11.23
C GLY A 133 6.77 9.93 10.48
N GLU A 134 6.72 9.33 9.30
CA GLU A 134 7.89 9.01 8.48
C GLU A 134 8.65 10.22 7.95
N GLU A 135 7.98 11.36 7.76
CA GLU A 135 8.51 12.57 7.15
C GLU A 135 9.84 12.97 7.78
N LYS A 136 9.93 12.89 9.11
CA LYS A 136 11.11 13.28 9.87
C LYS A 136 12.31 12.37 9.63
N ARG A 137 12.07 11.09 9.31
CA ARG A 137 13.12 10.09 9.14
C ARG A 137 13.50 9.90 7.68
N TYR A 138 12.51 9.88 6.78
CA TYR A 138 12.73 9.57 5.37
C TYR A 138 12.47 10.74 4.41
N GLY A 139 12.10 11.93 4.91
CA GLY A 139 12.11 13.15 4.13
C GLY A 139 10.92 13.35 3.18
N ALA A 140 9.75 12.77 3.50
CA ALA A 140 8.52 12.83 2.71
C ALA A 140 7.75 14.17 2.79
N ALA A 141 8.39 15.25 3.26
CA ALA A 141 7.71 16.47 3.71
C ALA A 141 6.75 17.12 2.71
N GLY A 142 5.48 17.11 3.10
CA GLY A 142 4.37 17.77 2.41
C GLY A 142 3.92 17.13 1.09
N ASN A 143 4.29 15.86 0.85
CA ASN A 143 4.02 15.12 -0.38
C ASN A 143 2.93 14.04 -0.25
N ASP A 144 2.55 13.66 0.97
CA ASP A 144 1.45 12.69 1.19
C ASP A 144 0.13 13.46 1.31
N ARG A 145 -0.65 13.50 0.22
CA ARG A 145 -1.87 14.32 0.10
C ARG A 145 -3.07 13.52 -0.35
N VAL A 146 -3.26 12.34 0.25
CA VAL A 146 -4.50 11.58 0.06
C VAL A 146 -5.67 12.34 0.70
N GLU A 147 -6.70 12.64 -0.09
CA GLU A 147 -7.87 13.39 0.38
C GLU A 147 -8.51 12.71 1.62
N GLY A 148 -8.61 13.47 2.71
CA GLY A 148 -9.19 12.97 3.97
C GLY A 148 -8.21 12.21 4.89
N VAL A 149 -6.95 12.08 4.49
CA VAL A 149 -5.86 11.53 5.31
C VAL A 149 -5.01 12.69 5.87
N PRO A 150 -4.58 12.66 7.15
CA PRO A 150 -3.62 13.62 7.68
C PRO A 150 -2.28 13.54 6.92
N ASP A 151 -1.56 14.66 6.84
CA ASP A 151 -0.18 14.69 6.36
C ASP A 151 0.70 13.74 7.20
N ASP A 152 1.76 13.20 6.59
CA ASP A 152 2.78 12.35 7.24
C ASP A 152 2.23 11.00 7.74
N VAL A 153 1.49 10.30 6.88
CA VAL A 153 0.85 9.01 7.17
C VAL A 153 0.97 8.08 5.98
N GLU A 154 1.39 6.84 6.24
CA GLU A 154 1.42 5.77 5.24
C GLU A 154 0.00 5.28 4.91
N VAL A 155 -0.23 4.99 3.63
CA VAL A 155 -1.56 4.65 3.11
C VAL A 155 -1.49 3.41 2.23
N ALA A 156 -2.35 2.44 2.52
CA ALA A 156 -2.54 1.27 1.67
C ALA A 156 -3.88 1.35 0.94
N GLY A 157 -3.86 1.07 -0.35
CA GLY A 157 -5.03 0.87 -1.19
C GLY A 157 -5.44 -0.60 -1.24
N ILE A 158 -6.74 -0.87 -1.07
CA ILE A 158 -7.30 -2.22 -1.09
C ILE A 158 -8.50 -2.24 -2.05
N ALA A 159 -8.42 -3.11 -3.06
CA ALA A 159 -9.52 -3.38 -3.98
C ALA A 159 -9.98 -4.84 -3.89
N LEU A 160 -11.29 -5.04 -3.75
CA LEU A 160 -11.95 -6.34 -3.72
C LEU A 160 -12.64 -6.59 -5.06
N ALA A 161 -12.45 -7.78 -5.63
CA ALA A 161 -13.05 -8.15 -6.90
C ALA A 161 -13.68 -9.55 -6.88
N SER A 162 -14.67 -9.75 -7.75
CA SER A 162 -15.31 -11.03 -8.02
C SER A 162 -15.60 -11.15 -9.51
N GLU A 163 -15.26 -12.29 -10.09
CA GLU A 163 -15.40 -12.58 -11.52
C GLU A 163 -14.72 -11.51 -12.40
N GLY A 164 -13.58 -10.99 -11.92
CA GLY A 164 -12.81 -9.95 -12.60
C GLY A 164 -13.38 -8.52 -12.46
N ARG A 165 -14.54 -8.34 -11.81
CA ARG A 165 -15.14 -7.03 -11.57
C ARG A 165 -14.81 -6.52 -10.17
N GLU A 166 -14.31 -5.30 -10.06
CA GLU A 166 -14.15 -4.62 -8.78
C GLU A 166 -15.52 -4.37 -8.12
N ILE A 167 -15.63 -4.70 -6.84
CA ILE A 167 -16.84 -4.53 -6.03
C ILE A 167 -16.66 -3.39 -5.03
N LEU A 168 -15.46 -3.29 -4.46
CA LEU A 168 -15.12 -2.29 -3.46
C LEU A 168 -13.66 -1.87 -3.66
N ASN A 169 -13.39 -0.58 -3.49
CA ASN A 169 -12.05 -0.02 -3.44
C ASN A 169 -12.02 1.06 -2.36
N PHE A 170 -11.02 1.01 -1.49
CA PHE A 170 -10.87 1.93 -0.38
C PHE A 170 -9.41 2.04 0.03
N THR A 171 -9.09 3.10 0.76
CA THR A 171 -7.78 3.31 1.36
C THR A 171 -7.85 3.15 2.88
N VAL A 172 -6.74 2.72 3.46
CA VAL A 172 -6.53 2.65 4.91
C VAL A 172 -5.21 3.31 5.24
N LYS A 173 -5.05 3.76 6.49
CA LYS A 173 -3.92 4.58 6.90
C LYS A 173 -3.30 4.06 8.18
N GLY A 174 -2.02 4.32 8.36
CA GLY A 174 -1.32 4.02 9.62
C GLY A 174 -2.03 4.62 10.82
N GLU A 175 -1.93 3.95 11.96
CA GLU A 175 -2.53 4.41 13.22
C GLU A 175 -1.51 4.54 14.37
N VAL A 176 -0.29 4.06 14.15
CA VAL A 176 0.78 4.02 15.15
C VAL A 176 1.93 4.90 14.69
N GLU A 177 2.47 5.72 15.58
CA GLU A 177 3.67 6.51 15.29
C GLU A 177 4.89 5.60 15.07
N LEU A 178 5.67 5.92 14.04
CA LEU A 178 6.94 5.25 13.76
C LEU A 178 7.85 5.34 15.00
N PRO A 179 8.28 4.21 15.57
CA PRO A 179 9.06 4.23 16.79
C PRO A 179 10.46 4.83 16.58
N ASP A 180 11.03 5.42 17.63
CA ASP A 180 12.41 5.95 17.62
C ASP A 180 13.45 4.88 17.25
N HIS A 181 13.19 3.61 17.57
CA HIS A 181 13.98 2.46 17.17
C HIS A 181 13.13 1.52 16.31
N GLN A 182 13.64 1.15 15.13
CA GLN A 182 12.92 0.28 14.20
C GLN A 182 12.66 -1.10 14.83
N PHE A 183 11.50 -1.68 14.52
CA PHE A 183 11.11 -2.99 15.04
C PHE A 183 12.12 -4.07 14.64
N ASN A 184 12.56 -4.08 13.38
CA ASN A 184 13.49 -5.08 12.86
C ASN A 184 14.82 -5.15 13.62
N GLN A 185 15.34 -4.01 14.11
CA GLN A 185 16.54 -3.98 14.96
C GLN A 185 16.33 -4.64 16.33
N ASN A 186 15.11 -4.58 16.86
CA ASN A 186 14.73 -5.25 18.10
C ASN A 186 14.51 -6.75 17.88
N VAL A 187 14.18 -7.17 16.66
CA VAL A 187 14.05 -8.58 16.30
C VAL A 187 15.41 -9.22 16.06
N SER A 188 16.35 -8.52 15.42
CA SER A 188 17.70 -9.01 15.20
C SER A 188 18.72 -7.89 15.11
N THR A 189 19.83 -8.04 15.81
CA THR A 189 20.98 -7.12 15.74
C THR A 189 21.73 -7.20 14.41
N LEU A 190 21.33 -8.11 13.52
CA LEU A 190 21.91 -8.22 12.18
C LEU A 190 21.37 -7.13 11.24
N PHE A 191 20.19 -6.56 11.54
CA PHE A 191 19.66 -5.43 10.79
C PHE A 191 20.39 -4.14 11.14
N LEU A 192 20.71 -3.38 10.10
CA LEU A 192 21.29 -2.06 10.19
C LEU A 192 20.19 -1.01 10.37
N GLU A 193 20.56 0.08 11.05
CA GLU A 193 19.75 1.30 11.17
C GLU A 193 19.52 1.95 9.82
N ASP A 194 18.32 2.52 9.66
CA ASP A 194 17.83 3.13 8.41
C ASP A 194 17.91 2.16 7.21
N GLY A 195 17.81 0.85 7.49
CA GLY A 195 17.93 -0.20 6.49
C GLY A 195 16.59 -0.73 6.00
N ASP A 196 15.51 -0.03 6.26
CA ASP A 196 14.22 -0.15 5.58
C ASP A 196 14.27 0.59 4.23
N LEU A 197 14.77 1.82 4.22
CA LEU A 197 14.83 2.62 3.00
C LEU A 197 15.94 2.12 2.03
N ARG A 198 15.56 1.66 0.84
CA ARG A 198 16.51 1.44 -0.29
C ARG A 198 16.54 2.60 -1.26
N ARG A 199 15.39 3.18 -1.57
CA ARG A 199 15.14 4.44 -2.32
C ARG A 199 13.65 4.75 -2.19
N ARG A 200 13.20 5.98 -2.46
CA ARG A 200 11.78 6.34 -2.38
C ARG A 200 11.36 7.26 -3.51
N LEU A 201 10.15 7.03 -4.01
CA LEU A 201 9.51 7.85 -5.03
C LEU A 201 8.14 8.27 -4.51
N LEU A 202 7.96 9.58 -4.35
CA LEU A 202 6.69 10.19 -4.00
C LEU A 202 6.23 11.03 -5.18
N ILE A 203 4.95 10.94 -5.51
CA ILE A 203 4.33 11.74 -6.56
C ILE A 203 3.16 12.45 -5.90
N ASP A 204 3.31 13.76 -5.70
CA ASP A 204 2.23 14.71 -5.36
C ASP A 204 1.79 15.39 -6.67
N ASN A 205 0.51 15.75 -6.79
CA ASN A 205 -0.14 16.47 -7.90
C ASN A 205 0.69 17.58 -8.57
N ASP A 206 1.63 18.20 -7.85
CA ASP A 206 2.51 19.23 -8.38
C ASP A 206 4.01 18.86 -8.43
N VAL A 207 4.46 17.84 -7.71
CA VAL A 207 5.90 17.56 -7.48
C VAL A 207 6.17 16.06 -7.37
N ILE A 208 7.16 15.60 -8.11
CA ILE A 208 7.76 14.29 -7.90
C ILE A 208 8.99 14.45 -7.01
N THR A 209 9.04 13.67 -5.93
CA THR A 209 10.18 13.61 -5.02
C THR A 209 10.87 12.25 -5.14
N VAL A 210 12.16 12.26 -5.48
CA VAL A 210 13.00 11.06 -5.51
C VAL A 210 14.02 11.16 -4.38
N ILE A 211 14.11 10.11 -3.56
CA ILE A 211 15.07 9.97 -2.47
C ILE A 211 15.93 8.74 -2.75
N ALA A 212 17.25 8.95 -2.88
CA ALA A 212 18.19 7.89 -3.24
C ALA A 212 19.56 8.14 -2.58
N ASP A 213 20.45 7.14 -2.59
CA ASP A 213 21.80 7.31 -2.04
C ASP A 213 22.60 8.35 -2.84
N GLY A 214 23.27 9.25 -2.13
CA GLY A 214 24.10 10.29 -2.72
C GLY A 214 25.39 9.74 -3.34
N THR A 215 26.10 10.57 -4.11
CA THR A 215 27.34 10.18 -4.81
C THR A 215 28.59 10.21 -3.91
N GLY A 216 28.45 10.33 -2.59
CA GLY A 216 29.56 10.38 -1.62
C GLY A 216 29.63 9.15 -0.72
N ALA A 217 30.83 8.75 -0.31
CA ALA A 217 30.97 7.81 0.82
C ALA A 217 30.47 8.50 2.10
N GLY A 218 29.33 8.06 2.63
CA GLY A 218 28.60 8.76 3.70
C GLY A 218 27.88 10.03 3.21
N GLY A 219 27.55 10.12 1.92
CA GLY A 219 26.88 11.28 1.33
C GLY A 219 25.43 11.38 1.81
N ALA A 220 24.99 12.60 2.12
CA ALA A 220 23.58 12.88 2.42
C ALA A 220 22.67 12.36 1.29
N ALA A 221 21.48 11.90 1.65
CA ALA A 221 20.45 11.45 0.71
C ALA A 221 20.29 12.47 -0.43
N LEU A 222 20.29 11.98 -1.67
CA LEU A 222 19.89 12.76 -2.81
C LEU A 222 18.37 12.89 -2.77
N SER A 223 17.88 14.09 -2.44
CA SER A 223 16.46 14.45 -2.58
C SER A 223 16.30 15.35 -3.82
N LEU A 224 15.66 14.82 -4.87
CA LEU A 224 15.30 15.56 -6.06
C LEU A 224 13.81 15.87 -6.03
N ARG A 225 13.45 17.16 -6.05
CA ARG A 225 12.06 17.62 -6.20
C ARG A 225 11.87 18.18 -7.60
N ILE A 226 11.11 17.49 -8.43
CA ILE A 226 10.85 17.81 -9.83
C ILE A 226 9.39 18.26 -9.95
N PRO A 227 9.09 19.54 -10.21
CA PRO A 227 7.73 19.97 -10.46
C PRO A 227 7.15 19.26 -11.69
N LEU A 228 5.94 18.72 -11.61
CA LEU A 228 5.32 17.93 -12.67
C LEU A 228 5.25 18.68 -14.01
N GLY A 229 4.98 19.99 -13.98
CA GLY A 229 5.00 20.79 -15.21
C GLY A 229 6.39 20.93 -15.87
N GLN A 230 7.49 20.59 -15.18
CA GLN A 230 8.83 20.55 -15.79
C GLN A 230 9.13 19.20 -16.45
N VAL A 231 8.37 18.14 -16.13
CA VAL A 231 8.52 16.80 -16.71
C VAL A 231 8.15 16.80 -18.19
N ASP A 232 7.12 17.55 -18.57
CA ASP A 232 6.67 17.69 -19.95
C ASP A 232 6.59 19.18 -20.37
N ALA A 233 7.77 19.78 -20.54
CA ALA A 233 7.90 21.20 -20.89
C ALA A 233 7.31 21.54 -22.26
N ASP A 234 7.34 20.60 -23.20
CA ASP A 234 6.88 20.80 -24.58
C ASP A 234 5.36 20.82 -24.67
N LYS A 235 4.64 20.09 -23.80
CA LYS A 235 3.18 20.11 -23.78
C LYS A 235 2.58 21.16 -22.85
N ARG A 236 3.37 21.79 -21.98
CA ARG A 236 2.91 22.82 -21.01
C ARG A 236 2.08 23.95 -21.63
N GLY A 237 2.48 24.43 -22.82
CA GLY A 237 1.75 25.49 -23.55
C GLY A 237 0.51 25.00 -24.31
N VAL A 238 0.37 23.69 -24.53
CA VAL A 238 -0.79 23.07 -25.20
C VAL A 238 -1.95 22.89 -24.21
N PHE A 239 -1.66 22.87 -22.91
CA PHE A 239 -2.61 22.58 -21.84
C PHE A 239 -3.14 23.82 -21.11
N GLU A 240 -2.85 25.04 -21.56
CA GLU A 240 -3.50 26.25 -21.04
C GLU A 240 -5.02 26.16 -21.23
N GLY A 241 -5.76 26.08 -20.12
CA GLY A 241 -7.24 26.02 -20.11
C GLY A 241 -7.85 24.62 -20.14
N VAL A 242 -7.06 23.55 -20.00
CA VAL A 242 -7.56 22.17 -19.88
C VAL A 242 -7.62 21.76 -18.41
N GLU A 243 -8.75 21.16 -17.99
CA GLU A 243 -9.06 20.86 -16.58
C GLU A 243 -8.27 19.66 -16.03
N THR A 244 -7.87 18.71 -16.89
CA THR A 244 -7.06 17.53 -16.54
C THR A 244 -6.02 17.25 -17.62
N VAL A 245 -4.79 16.92 -17.20
CA VAL A 245 -3.67 16.56 -18.08
C VAL A 245 -3.13 15.21 -17.64
N GLU A 246 -3.03 14.27 -18.57
CA GLU A 246 -2.36 12.99 -18.33
C GLU A 246 -0.85 13.18 -18.51
N ILE A 247 -0.10 12.98 -17.43
CA ILE A 247 1.36 13.10 -17.43
C ILE A 247 1.95 11.69 -17.58
N ASP A 248 2.80 11.52 -18.58
CA ASP A 248 3.56 10.29 -18.75
C ASP A 248 4.74 10.26 -17.75
N LEU A 249 4.63 9.40 -16.74
CA LEU A 249 5.62 9.22 -15.68
C LEU A 249 6.69 8.18 -16.04
N SER A 250 6.59 7.54 -17.21
CA SER A 250 7.45 6.44 -17.65
C SER A 250 8.95 6.70 -17.53
N THR A 251 9.37 7.87 -18.01
CA THR A 251 10.77 8.30 -18.05
C THR A 251 11.32 8.48 -16.64
N ILE A 252 10.47 8.94 -15.72
CA ILE A 252 10.85 9.16 -14.33
C ILE A 252 10.91 7.83 -13.59
N LEU A 253 9.91 6.97 -13.74
CA LEU A 253 9.93 5.62 -13.20
C LEU A 253 11.14 4.83 -13.71
N SER A 254 11.48 4.96 -15.00
CA SER A 254 12.69 4.34 -15.58
C SER A 254 13.99 4.92 -15.02
N GLY A 255 14.08 6.24 -14.86
CA GLY A 255 15.23 6.90 -14.22
C GLY A 255 15.41 6.49 -12.75
N PHE A 256 14.31 6.46 -12.00
CA PHE A 256 14.26 6.02 -10.61
C PHE A 256 14.72 4.57 -10.45
N ARG A 257 14.29 3.67 -11.35
CA ARG A 257 14.72 2.27 -11.37
C ARG A 257 16.24 2.11 -11.48
N ASN A 258 16.93 3.06 -12.10
CA ASN A 258 18.39 3.07 -12.24
C ASN A 258 19.11 3.91 -11.17
N ALA A 259 18.38 4.53 -10.24
CA ALA A 259 18.97 5.29 -9.15
C ALA A 259 19.73 4.39 -8.17
N ARG A 260 20.74 4.97 -7.51
CA ARG A 260 21.55 4.26 -6.53
C ARG A 260 20.73 3.97 -5.27
N MET A 261 20.83 2.74 -4.77
CA MET A 261 20.17 2.31 -3.55
C MET A 261 21.03 2.64 -2.32
N PHE A 262 20.39 2.91 -1.18
CA PHE A 262 21.05 3.05 0.11
C PHE A 262 21.74 1.75 0.51
N LEU A 263 22.94 1.89 1.10
CA LEU A 263 23.76 0.76 1.50
C LEU A 263 23.09 -0.05 2.61
N ALA A 264 22.56 0.61 3.65
CA ALA A 264 21.91 -0.06 4.78
C ALA A 264 20.70 -0.89 4.30
N GLY A 265 19.80 -0.29 3.52
CA GLY A 265 18.67 -1.00 2.93
C GLY A 265 19.07 -2.16 2.02
N THR A 266 20.16 -2.00 1.26
CA THR A 266 20.69 -3.10 0.43
C THR A 266 21.26 -4.24 1.29
N GLN A 267 21.92 -3.92 2.40
CA GLN A 267 22.51 -4.92 3.30
C GLN A 267 21.43 -5.68 4.10
N ASN A 268 20.39 -5.01 4.58
CA ASN A 268 19.25 -5.66 5.23
C ASN A 268 18.51 -6.60 4.27
N PHE A 269 18.33 -6.17 3.02
CA PHE A 269 17.79 -7.02 1.96
C PHE A 269 18.66 -8.26 1.71
N ASP A 270 19.96 -8.08 1.52
CA ASP A 270 20.88 -9.20 1.28
C ASP A 270 20.93 -10.17 2.47
N LEU A 271 20.79 -9.65 3.69
CA LEU A 271 20.68 -10.46 4.90
C LEU A 271 19.42 -11.34 4.90
N LEU A 272 18.24 -10.77 4.63
CA LEU A 272 17.00 -11.55 4.59
C LEU A 272 17.02 -12.58 3.47
N LYS A 273 17.57 -12.22 2.32
CA LYS A 273 17.81 -13.16 1.22
C LYS A 273 18.76 -14.28 1.63
N ALA A 274 19.81 -14.00 2.39
CA ALA A 274 20.71 -15.03 2.92
C ALA A 274 19.99 -15.93 3.94
N LEU A 275 19.17 -15.35 4.83
CA LEU A 275 18.36 -16.07 5.80
C LEU A 275 17.31 -16.97 5.14
N SER A 276 16.87 -16.68 3.92
CA SER A 276 15.99 -17.58 3.17
C SER A 276 16.59 -18.97 2.91
N PHE A 277 17.93 -19.12 3.03
CA PHE A 277 18.63 -20.39 2.96
C PHE A 277 18.89 -21.02 4.34
N ASP A 278 18.44 -20.38 5.43
CA ASP A 278 18.56 -20.81 6.82
C ASP A 278 17.17 -20.96 7.47
N PRO A 279 16.54 -22.15 7.34
CA PRO A 279 15.26 -22.48 7.95
C PRO A 279 15.14 -22.18 9.44
N ASP A 280 16.22 -22.37 10.19
CA ASP A 280 16.24 -22.18 11.64
C ASP A 280 16.35 -20.70 11.97
N GLY A 281 17.16 -19.96 11.21
CA GLY A 281 17.25 -18.50 11.30
C GLY A 281 15.92 -17.79 11.02
N LEU A 282 15.17 -18.22 10.00
CA LEU A 282 13.82 -17.66 9.72
C LEU A 282 12.82 -17.95 10.86
N ALA A 283 12.88 -19.16 11.42
CA ALA A 283 12.01 -19.53 12.53
C ALA A 283 12.35 -18.72 13.79
N GLU A 284 13.63 -18.54 14.09
CA GLU A 284 14.09 -17.70 15.20
C GLU A 284 13.68 -16.24 15.02
N LEU A 285 13.79 -15.71 13.80
CA LEU A 285 13.37 -14.34 13.46
C LEU A 285 11.87 -14.16 13.75
N ARG A 286 11.03 -15.08 13.25
CA ARG A 286 9.58 -15.08 13.48
C ARG A 286 9.23 -15.15 14.97
N GLU A 287 9.82 -16.10 15.68
CA GLU A 287 9.56 -16.30 17.11
C GLU A 287 10.00 -15.08 17.93
N THR A 288 11.09 -14.42 17.53
CA THR A 288 11.53 -13.18 18.16
C THR A 288 10.56 -12.03 17.87
N ALA A 289 10.08 -11.88 16.64
CA ALA A 289 9.08 -10.86 16.29
C ALA A 289 7.79 -11.03 17.10
N ILE A 290 7.26 -12.26 17.21
CA ILE A 290 6.09 -12.59 18.04
C ILE A 290 6.34 -12.20 19.50
N ARG A 291 7.52 -12.53 20.05
CA ARG A 291 7.88 -12.16 21.43
C ARG A 291 7.98 -10.64 21.62
N GLN A 292 8.57 -9.91 20.66
CA GLN A 292 8.72 -8.46 20.76
C GLN A 292 7.36 -7.75 20.74
N ARG A 293 6.44 -8.15 19.85
CA ARG A 293 5.05 -7.67 19.84
C ARG A 293 4.31 -7.98 21.15
N ALA A 294 4.49 -9.18 21.70
CA ALA A 294 3.77 -9.62 22.88
C ALA A 294 4.29 -9.05 24.20
N ALA A 295 5.60 -8.91 24.34
CA ALA A 295 6.25 -8.58 25.61
C ALA A 295 6.82 -7.15 25.67
N GLY A 296 7.28 -6.63 24.54
CA GLY A 296 7.99 -5.35 24.48
C GLY A 296 7.12 -4.15 24.13
N ASP A 297 5.85 -4.37 23.76
CA ASP A 297 4.92 -3.32 23.32
C ASP A 297 5.40 -2.56 22.07
N TRP A 298 6.23 -3.23 21.25
CA TRP A 298 6.75 -2.70 19.99
C TRP A 298 5.80 -3.06 18.84
N SER A 299 5.36 -2.06 18.09
CA SER A 299 4.57 -2.23 16.88
C SER A 299 5.47 -2.17 15.65
N ASN A 300 5.18 -3.04 14.69
CA ASN A 300 5.68 -2.96 13.32
C ASN A 300 4.60 -2.41 12.39
N GLY A 301 3.89 -1.35 12.81
CA GLY A 301 2.87 -0.68 11.99
C GLY A 301 1.68 -1.57 11.67
N GLU A 302 1.30 -2.48 12.58
CA GLU A 302 0.27 -3.48 12.27
C GLU A 302 -1.14 -2.86 12.25
N LEU A 303 -1.81 -2.96 11.11
CA LEU A 303 -3.19 -2.51 10.94
C LEU A 303 -4.12 -3.67 10.60
N GLY A 304 -5.14 -3.85 11.44
CA GLY A 304 -6.21 -4.80 11.23
C GLY A 304 -7.47 -4.14 10.65
N VAL A 305 -7.78 -4.39 9.39
CA VAL A 305 -8.90 -3.79 8.67
C VAL A 305 -10.12 -4.71 8.67
N GLU A 306 -11.13 -4.40 9.48
CA GLU A 306 -12.40 -5.15 9.46
C GLU A 306 -13.32 -4.69 8.32
N LEU A 307 -13.87 -5.65 7.58
CA LEU A 307 -14.86 -5.37 6.56
C LEU A 307 -16.26 -5.49 7.17
N SER A 308 -17.01 -4.38 7.21
CA SER A 308 -18.37 -4.34 7.75
C SER A 308 -19.37 -5.10 6.88
N ASP A 309 -19.13 -5.13 5.57
CA ASP A 309 -19.99 -5.74 4.58
C ASP A 309 -19.43 -7.09 4.13
N LYS A 310 -20.32 -8.08 4.04
CA LYS A 310 -19.97 -9.46 3.68
C LYS A 310 -19.97 -9.65 2.17
N PHE A 311 -18.94 -9.13 1.50
CA PHE A 311 -18.75 -9.38 0.07
C PHE A 311 -18.18 -10.78 -0.16
N GLU A 312 -18.75 -11.50 -1.13
CA GLU A 312 -18.11 -12.69 -1.69
C GLU A 312 -17.18 -12.27 -2.82
N VAL A 313 -15.89 -12.53 -2.63
CA VAL A 313 -14.81 -12.04 -3.49
C VAL A 313 -13.91 -13.21 -3.86
N ASP A 314 -13.37 -13.18 -5.07
CA ASP A 314 -12.36 -14.15 -5.50
C ASP A 314 -10.95 -13.54 -5.54
N THR A 315 -10.84 -12.21 -5.43
CA THR A 315 -9.56 -11.49 -5.53
C THR A 315 -9.52 -10.31 -4.56
N VAL A 316 -8.39 -10.16 -3.87
CA VAL A 316 -7.98 -8.93 -3.18
C VAL A 316 -6.76 -8.37 -3.90
N ARG A 317 -6.74 -7.07 -4.16
CA ARG A 317 -5.60 -6.36 -4.71
C ARG A 317 -5.14 -5.29 -3.72
N PHE A 318 -3.84 -5.21 -3.56
CA PHE A 318 -3.14 -4.23 -2.75
C PHE A 318 -2.31 -3.35 -3.67
N PHE A 319 -2.33 -2.06 -3.43
CA PHE A 319 -1.64 -1.04 -4.22
C PHE A 319 -1.38 0.18 -3.35
N ALA A 320 -0.39 1.01 -3.67
CA ALA A 320 -0.25 2.32 -3.06
C ALA A 320 -0.98 3.39 -3.89
N PRO A 321 -1.83 4.24 -3.27
CA PRO A 321 -2.43 5.37 -3.96
C PRO A 321 -1.40 6.35 -4.53
N PHE A 322 -1.78 7.06 -5.60
CA PHE A 322 -1.09 8.29 -5.98
C PHE A 322 -1.18 9.30 -4.83
N ASP A 323 -0.13 10.10 -4.60
CA ASP A 323 0.01 11.03 -3.46
C ASP A 323 0.14 10.36 -2.07
N SER A 324 0.67 9.14 -1.99
CA SER A 324 1.01 8.51 -0.71
C SER A 324 2.42 7.94 -0.67
N SER A 325 2.92 7.70 0.54
CA SER A 325 4.05 6.81 0.77
C SER A 325 3.63 5.36 0.59
N ASN A 326 4.56 4.58 0.06
CA ASN A 326 4.34 3.25 -0.50
C ASN A 326 4.67 2.14 0.49
N ASP A 327 4.57 2.47 1.76
CA ASP A 327 5.31 1.76 2.78
C ASP A 327 4.28 0.90 3.50
N PHE A 328 4.07 -0.32 2.99
CA PHE A 328 3.26 -1.34 3.64
C PHE A 328 3.50 -2.75 3.10
N SER A 329 3.40 -3.71 4.02
CA SER A 329 3.43 -5.14 3.75
C SER A 329 2.06 -5.80 3.95
N VAL A 330 1.82 -6.92 3.26
CA VAL A 330 0.59 -7.70 3.40
C VAL A 330 0.83 -8.92 4.28
N ALA A 331 0.37 -8.84 5.52
CA ALA A 331 0.64 -9.85 6.53
C ALA A 331 -0.36 -11.02 6.54
N GLY A 332 -1.64 -10.79 6.22
CA GLY A 332 -2.61 -11.88 6.20
C GLY A 332 -4.05 -11.51 5.93
N ILE A 333 -4.89 -12.53 5.76
CA ILE A 333 -6.33 -12.40 5.52
C ILE A 333 -7.11 -13.40 6.37
N ILE A 334 -8.18 -12.93 6.99
CA ILE A 334 -9.12 -13.78 7.73
C ILE A 334 -10.42 -13.88 6.95
N VAL A 335 -10.75 -15.10 6.55
CA VAL A 335 -12.01 -15.41 5.87
C VAL A 335 -13.07 -15.92 6.84
N GLU A 336 -14.34 -15.65 6.58
CA GLU A 336 -15.45 -16.24 7.34
C GLU A 336 -15.50 -17.76 7.10
N GLY A 337 -15.68 -18.55 8.16
CA GLY A 337 -15.81 -20.01 8.06
C GLY A 337 -14.49 -20.80 8.08
N GLY A 338 -13.34 -20.12 8.25
CA GLY A 338 -12.02 -20.75 8.41
C GLY A 338 -11.21 -20.84 7.11
N THR A 339 -9.90 -21.12 7.24
CA THR A 339 -8.93 -21.03 6.15
C THR A 339 -9.25 -21.99 4.99
N PRO A 340 -9.26 -21.53 3.72
CA PRO A 340 -9.46 -22.42 2.57
C PRO A 340 -8.22 -23.31 2.35
N GLY A 341 -8.12 -24.44 3.03
CA GLY A 341 -7.27 -25.57 2.64
C GLY A 341 -5.76 -25.33 2.56
N VAL A 342 -5.19 -24.39 3.32
CA VAL A 342 -3.73 -24.34 3.51
C VAL A 342 -3.39 -25.38 4.60
N ALA A 343 -2.81 -26.51 4.20
CA ALA A 343 -2.29 -27.48 5.14
C ALA A 343 -1.10 -26.84 5.88
N ASN A 344 -1.12 -26.91 7.22
CA ASN A 344 -0.02 -26.48 8.09
C ASN A 344 1.28 -27.23 7.77
#